data_AF-A0A2M7ARH3-F1
#
_entry.id   AF-A0A2M7ARH3-F1
#
_cell.length_a   1.000
_cell.length_b   1.000
_cell.length_c   1.000
_cell.angle_alpha   90.00
_cell.angle_beta   90.00
_cell.angle_gamma   90.00
#
_symmetry.space_group_name_H-M   'P 1'
#
loop_
_entity.id
_entity.type
_entity.pdbx_description
1 polymer ?
#
loop_
_entity_poly.entity_id
_entity_poly.type
_entity_poly.pdbx_seq_one_letter_code
_entity_poly.pdbx_strand_id
1 'polypeptide(L)'
;MRNNQGEKTTLHYTFGKISGYKEVSQMLPSLRKFNQSEVARERQRILNYYDHYGGAATLDAFGVDRKLIYVWRQRLRLNGRKPSALVPESTIPKTKRQMMVDPQIVDFIKKLREKRYRLGKETDSFSPKPTIGSTMIRPVVG
;
A
#
# COMPACT_ATOMS: atom_id res chain seq x y z
N MET A 1 -2.98 15.80 -1.68
CA MET A 1 -2.64 14.57 -2.41
C MET A 1 -2.88 14.83 -3.88
N ARG A 2 -1.86 14.71 -4.74
CA ARG A 2 -2.01 15.02 -6.17
C ARG A 2 -2.84 13.93 -6.82
N ASN A 3 -4.09 14.28 -7.14
CA ASN A 3 -4.96 13.48 -7.99
C ASN A 3 -4.35 13.52 -9.40
N ASN A 4 -3.55 12.51 -9.75
CA ASN A 4 -3.15 12.27 -11.13
C ASN A 4 -4.39 11.77 -11.89
N GLN A 5 -5.29 12.69 -12.23
CA GLN A 5 -6.20 12.46 -13.34
C GLN A 5 -5.32 12.40 -14.59
N GLY A 6 -5.25 11.22 -15.20
CA GLY A 6 -4.32 10.92 -16.29
C GLY A 6 -4.58 11.82 -17.49
N GLU A 7 -3.74 12.83 -17.64
CA GLU A 7 -3.59 13.55 -18.90
C GLU A 7 -3.24 12.52 -19.98
N LYS A 8 -4.03 12.46 -21.06
CA LYS A 8 -3.82 11.54 -22.17
C LYS A 8 -2.53 11.96 -22.88
N THR A 9 -1.41 11.32 -22.54
CA THR A 9 -0.11 11.53 -23.18
C THR A 9 -0.20 11.41 -24.70
N THR A 10 0.59 12.16 -25.46
CA THR A 10 0.63 12.16 -26.95
C THR A 10 0.68 10.75 -27.56
N LEU A 11 1.34 9.80 -26.89
CA LEU A 11 1.44 8.40 -27.29
C LEU A 11 0.08 7.67 -27.37
N HIS A 12 -0.88 8.05 -26.53
CA HIS A 12 -2.23 7.49 -26.55
C HIS A 12 -2.97 7.83 -27.86
N TYR A 13 -2.69 9.01 -28.44
CA TYR A 13 -3.31 9.45 -29.70
C TYR A 13 -2.65 8.82 -30.93
N THR A 14 -1.33 8.57 -30.91
CA THR A 14 -0.60 7.98 -32.04
C THR A 14 -0.89 6.49 -32.20
N PHE A 15 -0.90 5.74 -31.09
CA PHE A 15 -1.15 4.29 -31.11
C PHE A 15 -2.63 3.91 -30.93
N GLY A 16 -3.50 4.85 -30.55
CA GLY A 16 -4.93 4.60 -30.38
C GLY A 16 -5.69 4.24 -31.67
N LYS A 17 -5.07 4.43 -32.85
CA LYS A 17 -5.61 3.99 -34.14
C LYS A 17 -5.37 2.51 -34.43
N ILE A 18 -4.50 1.86 -33.66
CA ILE A 18 -4.19 0.44 -33.80
C ILE A 18 -5.22 -0.36 -33.00
N SER A 19 -5.92 -1.26 -33.67
CA SER A 19 -6.87 -2.18 -33.03
C SER A 19 -6.17 -2.99 -31.93
N GLY A 20 -6.79 -3.10 -30.76
CA GLY A 20 -6.22 -3.86 -29.63
C GLY A 20 -5.22 -3.10 -28.76
N TYR A 21 -4.83 -1.86 -29.11
CA TYR A 21 -3.83 -1.09 -28.35
C TYR A 21 -4.27 -0.82 -26.91
N LYS A 22 -5.56 -0.52 -26.71
CA LYS A 22 -6.11 -0.17 -25.40
C LYS A 22 -6.00 -1.35 -24.43
N GLU A 23 -6.29 -2.55 -24.90
CA GLU A 23 -6.25 -3.80 -24.17
C GLU A 23 -4.81 -4.11 -23.73
N VAL A 24 -3.86 -4.03 -24.68
CA VAL A 24 -2.43 -4.25 -24.40
C VAL A 24 -1.91 -3.20 -23.41
N SER A 25 -2.22 -1.92 -23.64
CA SER A 25 -1.80 -0.82 -22.77
C SER A 25 -2.28 -0.99 -21.33
N GLN A 26 -3.51 -1.47 -21.14
CA GLN A 26 -4.06 -1.78 -19.81
C GLN A 26 -3.41 -3.00 -19.15
N MET A 27 -2.94 -3.97 -19.93
CA MET A 27 -2.30 -5.18 -19.44
C MET A 27 -0.83 -4.96 -19.01
N LEU A 28 -0.10 -4.08 -19.71
CA LEU A 28 1.33 -3.85 -19.51
C LEU A 28 1.75 -3.56 -18.06
N PRO A 29 1.07 -2.67 -17.30
CA PRO A 29 1.44 -2.40 -15.91
C PRO A 29 1.36 -3.64 -15.02
N SER A 30 0.39 -4.52 -15.27
CA SER A 30 0.23 -5.77 -14.52
C SER A 30 1.38 -6.74 -14.81
N LEU A 31 1.72 -6.92 -16.09
CA LEU A 31 2.83 -7.78 -16.50
C LEU A 31 4.18 -7.28 -15.98
N ARG A 32 4.41 -5.96 -16.03
CA ARG A 32 5.63 -5.35 -15.52
C ARG A 32 5.79 -5.59 -14.01
N LYS A 33 4.74 -5.37 -13.22
CA LYS A 33 4.73 -5.63 -11.77
C LYS A 33 5.00 -7.09 -11.45
N PHE A 34 4.42 -8.01 -12.23
CA PHE A 34 4.65 -9.44 -12.08
C PHE A 34 6.10 -9.82 -12.37
N ASN A 35 6.68 -9.36 -13.48
CA ASN A 35 8.04 -9.70 -13.89
C ASN A 35 9.08 -9.22 -12.85
N GLN A 36 8.85 -8.04 -12.25
CA GLN A 36 9.71 -7.48 -11.21
C GLN A 36 9.70 -8.26 -9.88
N SER A 37 8.73 -9.15 -9.66
CA SER A 37 8.57 -9.86 -8.39
C SER A 37 8.96 -11.33 -8.51
N GLU A 38 10.08 -11.72 -7.90
CA GLU A 38 10.51 -13.12 -7.79
C GLU A 38 9.42 -14.00 -7.16
N VAL A 39 8.84 -13.52 -6.06
CA VAL A 39 7.79 -14.23 -5.31
C VAL A 39 6.56 -14.50 -6.18
N ALA A 40 6.19 -13.56 -7.04
CA ALA A 40 5.05 -13.77 -7.94
C ALA A 40 5.35 -14.85 -8.99
N ARG A 41 6.57 -14.87 -9.54
CA ARG A 41 7.02 -15.90 -10.49
C ARG A 41 7.04 -17.29 -9.83
N GLU A 42 7.52 -17.37 -8.60
CA GLU A 42 7.51 -18.61 -7.82
C GLU A 42 6.10 -19.11 -7.55
N ARG A 43 5.18 -18.23 -7.12
CA ARG A 43 3.76 -18.59 -6.93
C ARG A 43 3.12 -19.10 -8.20
N GLN A 44 3.43 -18.50 -9.35
CA GLN A 44 2.95 -18.97 -10.65
C GLN A 44 3.51 -20.37 -10.98
N ARG A 45 4.80 -20.61 -10.71
CA ARG A 45 5.43 -21.92 -10.90
C ARG A 45 4.75 -22.99 -10.04
N ILE A 46 4.48 -22.70 -8.77
CA ILE A 46 3.81 -23.62 -7.85
C ILE A 46 2.37 -23.91 -8.30
N LEU A 47 1.65 -22.89 -8.77
CA LEU A 47 0.30 -23.08 -9.32
C LEU A 47 0.30 -24.02 -10.54
N ASN A 48 1.22 -23.79 -11.49
CA ASN A 48 1.36 -24.67 -12.65
C ASN A 48 1.72 -26.10 -12.22
N TYR A 49 2.64 -26.25 -11.27
CA TYR A 49 3.02 -27.56 -10.74
C TYR A 49 1.83 -28.28 -10.09
N TYR A 50 1.03 -27.56 -9.30
CA TYR A 50 -0.18 -28.12 -8.70
C TYR A 50 -1.21 -28.56 -9.75
N ASP A 51 -1.34 -27.83 -10.85
CA ASP A 51 -2.24 -28.19 -11.95
C ASP A 51 -1.80 -29.50 -12.65
N HIS A 52 -0.49 -29.77 -12.71
CA HIS A 52 0.05 -30.96 -13.35
C HIS A 52 0.13 -32.19 -12.42
N TYR A 53 0.56 -32.01 -11.17
CA TYR A 53 0.91 -33.12 -10.26
C TYR A 53 -0.02 -33.24 -9.03
N GLY A 54 -0.86 -32.25 -8.78
CA GLY A 54 -1.79 -32.25 -7.65
C GLY A 54 -1.15 -31.91 -6.30
N GLY A 55 -1.97 -31.99 -5.24
CA GLY A 55 -1.65 -31.38 -3.95
C GLY A 55 -0.63 -32.12 -3.09
N ALA A 56 -0.57 -33.45 -3.14
CA ALA A 56 0.40 -34.21 -2.34
C ALA A 56 1.83 -33.95 -2.82
N ALA A 57 2.06 -34.01 -4.14
CA ALA A 57 3.34 -33.71 -4.75
C ALA A 57 3.77 -32.25 -4.52
N THR A 58 2.82 -31.31 -4.54
CA THR A 58 3.13 -29.88 -4.31
C THR A 58 3.57 -29.62 -2.87
N LEU A 59 2.95 -30.31 -1.91
CA LEU A 59 3.33 -30.23 -0.50
C LEU A 59 4.73 -30.79 -0.28
N ASP A 60 5.07 -31.91 -0.92
CA ASP A 60 6.38 -32.54 -0.84
C ASP A 60 7.49 -31.68 -1.50
N ALA A 61 7.23 -31.15 -2.69
CA ALA A 61 8.24 -30.39 -3.45
C ALA A 61 8.46 -28.95 -2.95
N PHE A 62 7.42 -28.27 -2.49
CA PHE A 62 7.47 -26.83 -2.15
C PHE A 62 7.09 -26.52 -0.69
N GLY A 63 6.60 -27.49 0.08
CA GLY A 63 6.12 -27.25 1.45
C GLY A 63 4.86 -26.38 1.53
N VAL A 64 4.13 -26.22 0.41
CA VAL A 64 2.97 -25.33 0.34
C VAL A 64 1.67 -26.10 0.58
N ASP A 65 0.88 -25.65 1.56
CA ASP A 65 -0.44 -26.22 1.85
C ASP A 65 -1.45 -25.87 0.74
N ARG A 66 -2.38 -26.80 0.49
CA ARG A 66 -3.51 -26.64 -0.43
C ARG A 66 -4.28 -25.36 -0.16
N LYS A 67 -4.49 -24.99 1.13
CA LYS A 67 -5.19 -23.76 1.52
C LYS A 67 -4.55 -22.52 0.90
N LEU A 68 -3.22 -22.44 0.89
CA LEU A 68 -2.49 -21.29 0.34
C LEU A 68 -2.69 -21.19 -1.18
N ILE A 69 -2.69 -22.33 -1.87
CA ILE A 69 -2.93 -22.43 -3.32
C ILE A 69 -4.35 -21.95 -3.65
N TYR A 70 -5.35 -22.36 -2.88
CA TYR A 70 -6.73 -21.88 -3.05
C TYR A 70 -6.85 -20.37 -2.82
N VAL A 71 -6.14 -19.81 -1.84
CA VAL A 71 -6.09 -18.35 -1.62
C VAL A 71 -5.49 -17.64 -2.84
N TRP A 72 -4.41 -18.15 -3.43
CA TRP A 72 -3.82 -17.56 -4.64
C TRP A 72 -4.75 -17.67 -5.85
N ARG A 73 -5.39 -18.82 -6.07
CA ARG A 73 -6.41 -18.99 -7.13
C ARG A 73 -7.59 -18.03 -6.95
N GLN A 74 -8.06 -17.87 -5.72
CA GLN A 74 -9.14 -16.94 -5.40
C GLN A 74 -8.73 -15.49 -5.70
N ARG A 75 -7.49 -15.08 -5.36
CA ARG A 75 -6.95 -13.75 -5.71
C ARG A 75 -6.90 -13.53 -7.21
N LEU A 76 -6.46 -14.53 -7.99
CA LEU A 76 -6.45 -14.46 -9.45
C LEU A 76 -7.86 -14.29 -10.01
N ARG A 77 -8.85 -15.03 -9.49
CA ARG A 77 -10.25 -14.93 -9.91
C ARG A 77 -10.82 -13.53 -9.66
N LEU A 78 -10.60 -12.98 -8.47
CA LEU A 78 -11.09 -11.65 -8.09
C LEU A 78 -10.44 -10.51 -8.89
N ASN A 79 -9.20 -10.70 -9.35
CA ASN A 79 -8.45 -9.70 -10.11
C ASN A 79 -8.54 -9.89 -11.64
N GLY A 80 -9.49 -10.68 -12.14
CA GLY A 80 -9.69 -10.90 -13.58
C GLY A 80 -8.53 -11.63 -14.26
N ARG A 81 -7.91 -12.60 -13.55
CA ARG A 81 -6.78 -13.44 -14.01
C ARG A 81 -5.51 -12.66 -14.36
N LYS A 82 -5.34 -11.47 -13.78
CA LYS A 82 -4.13 -10.66 -13.96
C LYS A 82 -2.95 -11.27 -13.17
N PRO A 83 -1.76 -11.42 -13.77
CA PRO A 83 -0.59 -12.00 -13.10
C PRO A 83 -0.08 -11.13 -11.94
N SER A 84 -0.34 -9.82 -11.96
CA SER A 84 -0.02 -8.93 -10.85
C SER A 84 -0.70 -9.32 -9.52
N ALA A 85 -1.78 -10.10 -9.55
CA ALA A 85 -2.49 -10.53 -8.34
C ALA A 85 -1.70 -11.52 -7.47
N LEU A 86 -0.64 -12.12 -8.03
CA LEU A 86 0.28 -12.99 -7.29
C LEU A 86 1.38 -12.22 -6.57
N VAL A 87 1.54 -10.92 -6.84
CA VAL A 87 2.51 -10.07 -6.12
C VAL A 87 2.07 -9.96 -4.64
N PRO A 88 2.99 -10.12 -3.67
CA PRO A 88 2.64 -9.93 -2.27
C PRO A 88 2.21 -8.49 -2.00
N GLU A 89 1.09 -8.35 -1.30
CA GLU A 89 0.63 -7.07 -0.78
C GLU A 89 1.48 -6.61 0.40
N SER A 90 1.50 -5.30 0.64
CA SER A 90 2.20 -4.72 1.77
C SER A 90 1.68 -5.27 3.11
N THR A 91 2.59 -5.72 3.97
CA THR A 91 2.29 -6.18 5.34
C THR A 91 2.12 -5.02 6.33
N ILE A 92 2.27 -3.79 5.86
CA ILE A 92 2.18 -2.60 6.70
C ILE A 92 0.74 -2.45 7.21
N PRO A 93 0.54 -2.13 8.50
CA PRO A 93 -0.80 -1.89 9.05
C PRO A 93 -1.51 -0.77 8.29
N LYS A 94 -2.80 -0.96 8.01
CA LYS A 94 -3.63 0.03 7.29
C LYS A 94 -3.63 1.39 7.99
N THR A 95 -3.70 1.38 9.31
CA THR A 95 -3.64 2.57 10.15
C THR A 95 -2.36 2.53 10.96
N LYS A 96 -1.41 3.40 10.61
CA LYS A 96 -0.27 3.69 11.49
C LYS A 96 -0.71 4.72 12.52
N ARG A 97 -0.33 4.52 13.79
CA ARG A 97 -0.53 5.55 14.82
C ARG A 97 0.15 6.83 14.37
N GLN A 98 -0.64 7.90 14.22
CA GLN A 98 -0.12 9.23 13.97
C GLN A 98 -0.16 10.02 15.28
N MET A 99 0.86 10.85 15.48
CA MET A 99 0.87 11.81 16.58
C MET A 99 -0.20 12.87 16.29
N MET A 100 -1.24 12.95 17.12
CA MET A 100 -2.25 14.00 17.08
C MET A 100 -1.76 15.19 17.90
N VAL A 101 -0.84 15.99 17.34
CA VAL A 101 -0.45 17.27 17.94
C VAL A 101 -1.07 18.38 17.11
N ASP A 102 -1.62 19.39 17.80
CA ASP A 102 -2.18 20.57 17.17
C ASP A 102 -1.11 21.27 16.29
N PRO A 103 -1.40 21.54 15.00
CA PRO A 103 -0.48 22.25 14.11
C PRO A 103 0.01 23.59 14.69
N GLN A 104 -0.81 24.30 15.48
CA GLN A 104 -0.43 25.54 16.13
C GLN A 104 0.73 25.35 17.11
N ILE A 105 0.76 24.22 17.84
CA ILE A 105 1.84 23.87 18.75
C ILE A 105 3.12 23.57 17.97
N VAL A 106 3.01 22.83 16.85
CA VAL A 106 4.15 22.51 16.00
C VAL A 106 4.77 23.79 15.41
N ASP A 107 3.94 24.69 14.90
CA ASP A 107 4.40 25.93 14.29
C ASP A 107 4.95 26.91 15.34
N PHE A 108 4.40 26.91 16.54
CA PHE A 108 4.97 27.64 17.67
C PHE A 108 6.37 27.13 18.03
N ILE A 109 6.55 25.82 18.16
CA ILE A 109 7.86 25.20 18.46
C ILE A 109 8.87 25.51 17.33
N LYS A 110 8.47 25.48 16.06
CA LYS A 110 9.33 25.86 14.93
C LYS A 110 9.80 27.31 15.06
N LYS A 111 8.87 28.25 15.25
CA LYS A 111 9.19 29.69 15.41
C LYS A 111 10.10 29.95 16.61
N LEU A 112 9.89 29.26 17.73
CA LEU A 112 10.75 29.36 18.90
C LEU A 112 12.19 28.91 18.60
N ARG A 113 12.35 27.78 17.91
CA ARG A 113 13.67 27.23 17.54
C ARG A 113 14.40 28.08 16.52
N GLU A 114 13.68 28.71 15.59
CA GLU A 114 14.26 29.68 14.65
C GLU A 114 14.76 30.94 15.37
N LYS A 115 14.01 31.45 16.34
CA LYS A 115 14.35 32.67 17.07
C LYS A 115 15.48 32.48 18.09
N ARG A 116 15.65 31.28 18.66
CA ARG A 116 16.71 30.97 19.62
C ARG A 116 17.38 29.63 19.31
N TYR A 117 18.58 29.70 18.77
CA TYR A 117 19.43 28.54 18.52
C TYR A 117 19.99 28.02 19.87
N ARG A 118 19.78 26.73 20.18
CA ARG A 118 20.22 26.01 21.42
C ARG A 118 19.33 26.11 22.66
N LEU A 119 18.01 26.04 22.50
CA LEU A 119 17.11 25.78 23.64
C LEU A 119 17.06 24.28 23.96
N GLY A 120 17.50 23.92 25.18
CA GLY A 120 17.33 22.59 25.77
C GLY A 120 15.96 22.45 26.43
N LYS A 121 15.52 21.22 26.72
CA LYS A 121 14.19 20.95 27.29
C LYS A 121 13.98 21.61 28.66
N GLU A 122 15.05 21.72 29.43
CA GLU A 122 15.08 22.18 30.82
C GLU A 122 14.97 23.71 30.99
N THR A 123 15.21 24.50 29.94
CA THR A 123 15.13 25.97 30.01
C THR A 123 13.75 26.54 29.66
N ASP A 124 12.83 25.72 29.17
CA ASP A 124 11.48 26.13 28.78
C ASP A 124 10.53 26.18 29.99
N SER A 125 10.75 27.12 30.91
CA SER A 125 9.82 27.40 32.02
C SER A 125 8.53 28.11 31.56
N PHE A 126 8.47 28.54 30.30
CA PHE A 126 7.32 29.17 29.65
C PHE A 126 6.50 28.15 28.82
N SER A 127 6.13 27.04 29.44
CA SER A 127 5.11 26.16 28.86
C SER A 127 3.75 26.88 28.98
N PRO A 128 3.01 27.15 27.89
CA PRO A 128 1.60 27.50 28.03
C PRO A 128 0.92 26.27 28.64
N LYS A 129 0.57 26.35 29.93
CA LYS A 129 -0.24 25.32 30.56
C LYS A 129 -1.49 25.16 29.70
N PRO A 130 -1.87 23.94 29.26
CA PRO A 130 -3.12 23.77 28.56
C PRO A 130 -4.23 24.15 29.54
N THR A 131 -4.79 25.36 29.38
CA THR A 131 -5.99 25.75 30.08
C THR A 131 -7.08 24.85 29.51
N ILE A 132 -7.42 23.80 30.26
CA ILE A 132 -8.49 22.85 29.96
C ILE A 132 -9.80 23.62 30.08
N GLY A 133 -10.10 24.41 29.05
CA GLY A 133 -11.40 25.02 28.83
C GLY A 133 -12.31 23.96 28.25
N SER A 134 -13.06 23.29 29.13
CA SER A 134 -14.45 22.88 28.91
C SER A 134 -14.81 22.49 27.46
N THR A 135 -14.59 21.24 27.08
CA THR A 135 -15.49 20.57 26.13
C THR A 135 -15.76 19.17 26.67
N MET A 136 -16.97 19.02 27.16
CA MET A 136 -17.55 17.79 27.68
C MET A 136 -17.29 16.62 26.74
N ILE A 137 -16.46 15.67 27.18
CA ILE A 137 -16.51 14.30 26.66
C ILE A 137 -17.82 13.72 27.19
N ARG A 138 -18.84 13.68 26.34
CA ARG A 138 -20.06 12.91 26.61
C ARG A 138 -19.67 11.44 26.75
N PRO A 139 -20.13 10.71 27.78
CA PRO A 139 -19.94 9.27 27.84
C PRO A 139 -20.72 8.62 26.69
N VAL A 140 -20.05 7.75 25.93
CA VAL A 140 -20.71 6.80 25.04
C VAL A 140 -21.43 5.80 25.94
N VAL A 141 -22.76 5.89 25.97
CA VAL A 141 -23.65 4.89 26.55
C VAL A 141 -23.98 3.89 25.45
N GLY A 142 -23.79 2.60 25.73
CA GLY A 142 -24.42 1.48 25.01
C GLY A 142 -23.79 1.10 23.67
#